data_AF-A0A3P1T7E5-F1
#
_entry.id   AF-A0A3P1T7E5-F1
#
_cell.length_a   1.000
_cell.length_b   1.000
_cell.length_c   1.000
_cell.angle_alpha   90.00
_cell.angle_beta   90.00
_cell.angle_gamma   90.00
#
_symmetry.space_group_name_H-M   'P 1'
#
loop_
_entity.id
_entity.type
_entity.pdbx_description
1 polymer ?
#
loop_
_entity_poly.entity_id
_entity_poly.type
_entity_poly.pdbx_seq_one_letter_code
_entity_poly.pdbx_strand_id
1 'polypeptide(L)'
;MNPLVIALIVGVVLAVGAGGFHLLVRPSEQTTSDSRSTLQPDPSPTPMSTPTPSIPDLPEFPRSFGDFTLTEDSAGNAGALSTQYMDSNDTTLFVTYLPFPDDYDSLIEQLENPETFGDTVCGKEVLDNQGRGPLACYTAVREGVLRTSTVPEDTLAAIGNPTQEFIAAWK
;
A
#
# COMPACT_ATOMS: atom_id res chain seq x y z
N MET A 1 11.47 -19.46 -8.90
CA MET A 1 10.50 -19.40 -7.78
C MET A 1 10.93 -20.33 -6.66
N ASN A 2 11.26 -19.77 -5.50
CA ASN A 2 11.66 -20.52 -4.32
C ASN A 2 10.39 -21.01 -3.59
N PRO A 3 10.21 -22.31 -3.30
CA PRO A 3 8.97 -22.84 -2.69
C PRO A 3 8.63 -22.22 -1.33
N LEU A 4 9.62 -21.62 -0.66
CA LEU A 4 9.45 -20.89 0.59
C LEU A 4 8.61 -19.60 0.43
N VAL A 5 8.73 -18.92 -0.72
CA VAL A 5 8.02 -17.66 -1.01
C VAL A 5 6.53 -17.93 -1.23
N ILE A 6 6.20 -19.04 -1.90
CA ILE A 6 4.81 -19.46 -2.14
C ILE A 6 4.13 -19.82 -0.81
N ALA A 7 4.82 -20.52 0.10
CA ALA A 7 4.27 -20.91 1.39
C ALA A 7 3.97 -19.69 2.30
N LEU A 8 4.80 -18.65 2.25
CA LEU A 8 4.61 -17.42 3.02
C LEU A 8 3.39 -16.62 2.55
N ILE A 9 3.20 -16.50 1.24
CA ILE A 9 2.06 -15.78 0.66
C ILE A 9 0.73 -16.47 1.00
N VAL A 10 0.69 -17.81 0.93
CA VAL A 10 -0.52 -18.58 1.30
C VAL A 10 -0.83 -18.48 2.80
N GLY A 11 0.19 -18.43 3.65
CA GLY A 11 0.01 -18.28 5.10
C GLY A 11 -0.63 -16.94 5.50
N VAL A 12 -0.25 -15.84 4.83
CA VAL A 12 -0.76 -14.50 5.14
C VAL A 12 -2.22 -14.32 4.70
N VAL A 13 -2.61 -14.90 3.56
CA VAL A 13 -3.99 -14.77 3.04
C VAL A 13 -5.01 -15.56 3.91
N LEU A 14 -4.60 -16.65 4.54
CA LEU A 14 -5.49 -17.47 5.38
C LEU A 14 -5.75 -16.87 6.77
N ALA A 15 -4.90 -15.96 7.26
CA ALA A 15 -5.03 -15.39 8.61
C ALA A 15 -6.05 -14.23 8.69
N VAL A 16 -6.39 -13.60 7.56
CA VAL A 16 -7.28 -12.41 7.54
C VAL A 16 -8.77 -12.78 7.35
N GLY A 17 -9.09 -14.03 6.99
CA GLY A 17 -10.44 -14.44 6.59
C GLY A 17 -11.34 -15.07 7.65
N ALA A 18 -10.95 -15.16 8.92
CA ALA A 18 -11.70 -15.92 9.93
C ALA A 18 -11.94 -15.14 11.24
N GLY A 19 -12.70 -14.04 11.15
CA GLY A 19 -12.99 -13.19 12.31
C GLY A 19 -14.35 -12.50 12.25
N GLY A 20 -15.42 -13.27 12.48
CA GLY A 20 -16.65 -12.74 13.07
C GLY A 20 -17.85 -12.54 12.13
N PHE A 21 -18.73 -13.53 12.07
CA PHE A 21 -20.19 -13.33 12.06
C PHE A 21 -20.89 -14.65 12.42
N HIS A 22 -20.94 -14.98 13.71
CA HIS A 22 -21.88 -15.96 14.25
C HIS A 22 -22.23 -15.57 15.68
N LEU A 23 -23.56 -15.51 15.96
CA LEU A 23 -24.30 -15.22 17.21
C LEU A 23 -25.13 -13.93 17.02
N LEU A 24 -26.45 -13.89 17.04
CA LEU A 24 -27.48 -14.81 17.49
C LEU A 24 -28.79 -14.40 16.79
N VAL A 25 -29.22 -15.15 15.78
CA VAL A 25 -30.64 -15.17 15.40
C VAL A 25 -31.28 -16.29 16.22
N ARG A 26 -32.10 -15.94 17.20
CA ARG A 26 -33.19 -16.81 17.66
C ARG A 26 -34.45 -15.98 17.91
N PRO A 27 -35.61 -16.45 17.44
CA PRO A 27 -36.90 -15.79 17.60
C PRO A 27 -37.42 -16.05 19.01
N SER A 28 -38.23 -15.14 19.55
CA SER A 28 -39.12 -15.45 20.67
C SER A 28 -40.45 -14.78 20.41
N GLU A 29 -41.41 -15.62 20.03
CA GLU A 29 -42.82 -15.29 19.94
C GLU A 29 -43.41 -15.06 21.34
N GLN A 30 -44.37 -14.14 21.38
CA GLN A 30 -45.58 -14.12 22.22
C GLN A 30 -45.47 -13.69 23.69
N THR A 31 -46.05 -12.53 24.02
CA THR A 31 -47.27 -12.42 24.85
C THR A 31 -47.92 -11.03 24.69
N THR A 32 -49.20 -11.06 24.34
CA THR A 32 -50.19 -9.98 24.21
C THR A 32 -50.23 -9.00 25.38
N SER A 33 -50.25 -7.68 25.10
CA SER A 33 -51.08 -6.73 25.87
C SER A 33 -51.35 -5.46 25.07
N ASP A 34 -52.63 -5.14 24.96
CA ASP A 34 -53.26 -4.14 24.09
C ASP A 34 -53.38 -2.80 24.85
N SER A 35 -52.85 -1.70 24.30
CA SER A 35 -53.40 -0.35 24.52
C SER A 35 -52.74 0.75 23.69
N ARG A 36 -53.53 1.20 22.71
CA ARG A 36 -53.90 2.61 22.45
C ARG A 36 -52.83 3.61 21.97
N SER A 37 -52.90 3.85 20.67
CA SER A 37 -52.47 5.02 19.88
C SER A 37 -52.62 6.39 20.56
N THR A 38 -51.56 7.22 20.45
CA THR A 38 -51.63 8.68 20.21
C THR A 38 -50.36 9.14 19.45
N LEU A 39 -50.54 10.08 18.51
CA LEU A 39 -49.60 10.52 17.47
C LEU A 39 -48.58 11.60 17.92
N GLN A 40 -47.40 11.59 17.27
CA GLN A 40 -46.48 12.72 16.88
C GLN A 40 -45.49 13.27 17.96
N PRO A 41 -44.23 13.75 17.67
CA PRO A 41 -43.66 14.34 16.42
C PRO A 41 -42.22 13.93 15.94
N ASP A 42 -41.99 14.02 14.60
CA ASP A 42 -40.80 14.55 13.83
C ASP A 42 -39.35 14.01 14.08
N PRO A 43 -38.31 14.19 13.20
CA PRO A 43 -38.21 14.32 11.74
C PRO A 43 -37.44 13.14 11.08
N SER A 44 -37.44 13.11 9.74
CA SER A 44 -36.71 12.20 8.86
C SER A 44 -35.22 11.98 9.25
N PRO A 45 -34.73 10.72 9.39
CA PRO A 45 -33.30 10.47 9.44
C PRO A 45 -32.72 10.57 8.03
N THR A 46 -32.08 11.69 7.72
CA THR A 46 -31.11 11.78 6.63
C THR A 46 -30.11 10.64 6.80
N PRO A 47 -29.81 9.83 5.76
CA PRO A 47 -28.80 8.79 5.88
C PRO A 47 -27.47 9.47 6.21
N MET A 48 -26.98 9.24 7.43
CA MET A 48 -25.65 9.60 7.85
C MET A 48 -24.69 8.82 6.95
N SER A 49 -24.16 9.49 5.92
CA SER A 49 -23.07 8.95 5.12
C SER A 49 -21.90 8.72 6.07
N THR A 50 -21.69 7.47 6.46
CA THR A 50 -20.44 7.00 7.02
C THR A 50 -19.33 7.54 6.11
N PRO A 51 -18.32 8.28 6.61
CA PRO A 51 -17.18 8.65 5.78
C PRO A 51 -16.51 7.35 5.36
N THR A 52 -16.73 6.94 4.11
CA THR A 52 -15.85 6.00 3.44
C THR A 52 -14.44 6.56 3.61
N PRO A 53 -13.46 5.79 4.13
CA PRO A 53 -12.08 6.23 4.13
C PRO A 53 -11.76 6.61 2.69
N SER A 54 -11.56 7.91 2.45
CA SER A 54 -11.29 8.41 1.12
C SER A 54 -9.92 7.87 0.76
N ILE A 55 -9.88 6.87 -0.11
CA ILE A 55 -8.63 6.52 -0.79
C ILE A 55 -8.23 7.81 -1.50
N PRO A 56 -7.06 8.39 -1.19
CA PRO A 56 -6.67 9.64 -1.80
C PRO A 56 -6.70 9.47 -3.33
N ASP A 57 -7.21 10.50 -4.03
CA ASP A 57 -7.34 10.51 -5.49
C ASP A 57 -5.94 10.55 -6.11
N LEU A 58 -5.31 9.38 -6.19
CA LEU A 58 -3.98 9.20 -6.74
C LEU A 58 -4.11 8.90 -8.24
N PRO A 59 -3.36 9.59 -9.12
CA PRO A 59 -3.21 9.18 -10.49
C PRO A 59 -2.63 7.77 -10.49
N GLU A 60 -3.06 7.00 -11.47
CA GLU A 60 -2.55 5.66 -11.70
C GLU A 60 -1.04 5.70 -11.93
N PHE A 61 -0.33 4.67 -11.47
CA PHE A 61 1.08 4.53 -11.78
C PHE A 61 1.29 4.41 -13.31
N PRO A 62 2.35 5.03 -13.85
CA PRO A 62 2.63 5.02 -15.28
C PRO A 62 2.82 3.58 -15.80
N ARG A 63 2.42 3.29 -17.03
CA ARG A 63 2.66 1.96 -17.65
C ARG A 63 4.14 1.74 -18.00
N SER A 64 4.90 2.82 -18.19
CA SER A 64 6.34 2.80 -18.42
C SER A 64 6.95 4.16 -18.10
N PHE A 65 8.24 4.19 -17.80
CA PHE A 65 9.06 5.39 -17.60
C PHE A 65 10.53 5.02 -17.85
N GLY A 66 11.32 5.93 -18.44
CA GLY A 66 12.70 5.61 -18.81
C GLY A 66 12.79 4.31 -19.61
N ASP A 67 13.64 3.39 -19.16
CA ASP A 67 13.81 2.04 -19.71
C ASP A 67 12.94 0.97 -19.02
N PHE A 68 12.15 1.37 -18.02
CA PHE A 68 11.33 0.48 -17.19
C PHE A 68 9.92 0.34 -17.74
N THR A 69 9.45 -0.90 -17.83
CA THR A 69 8.07 -1.24 -18.23
C THR A 69 7.36 -2.03 -17.14
N LEU A 70 6.09 -1.73 -16.92
CA LEU A 70 5.25 -2.42 -15.96
C LEU A 70 5.16 -3.92 -16.30
N THR A 71 5.41 -4.79 -15.33
CA THR A 71 5.26 -6.24 -15.56
C THR A 71 3.78 -6.61 -15.67
N GLU A 72 3.42 -7.50 -16.60
CA GLU A 72 2.00 -7.85 -16.88
C GLU A 72 1.26 -8.37 -15.63
N ASP A 73 1.96 -9.06 -14.73
CA ASP A 73 1.42 -9.54 -13.45
C ASP A 73 0.99 -8.40 -12.50
N SER A 74 1.62 -7.22 -12.63
CA SER A 74 1.29 -6.02 -11.88
C SER A 74 0.30 -5.12 -12.65
N ALA A 75 0.26 -5.24 -13.98
CA ALA A 75 -0.61 -4.47 -14.87
C ALA A 75 -2.11 -4.75 -14.67
N GLY A 76 -2.47 -5.93 -14.18
CA GLY A 76 -3.82 -6.30 -13.75
C GLY A 76 -4.26 -5.69 -12.42
N ASN A 77 -3.34 -5.06 -11.69
CA ASN A 77 -3.55 -4.39 -10.40
C ASN A 77 -3.25 -2.88 -10.53
N ALA A 78 -3.60 -2.25 -11.65
CA ALA A 78 -3.62 -0.79 -11.74
C ALA A 78 -4.64 -0.25 -10.70
N GLY A 79 -4.14 0.20 -9.54
CA GLY A 79 -4.92 0.51 -8.35
C GLY A 79 -4.38 -0.13 -7.06
N ALA A 80 -3.48 -1.13 -7.15
CA ALA A 80 -2.72 -1.57 -6.01
C ALA A 80 -1.70 -0.51 -5.61
N LEU A 81 -1.54 -0.30 -4.31
CA LEU A 81 -0.54 0.60 -3.74
C LEU A 81 0.90 0.11 -4.00
N SER A 82 1.11 -0.99 -4.73
CA SER A 82 2.43 -1.53 -5.06
C SER A 82 2.43 -2.16 -6.44
N THR A 83 3.54 -2.01 -7.16
CA THR A 83 3.73 -2.51 -8.51
C THR A 83 5.20 -2.85 -8.78
N GLN A 84 5.46 -3.56 -9.87
CA GLN A 84 6.80 -3.92 -10.33
C GLN A 84 7.04 -3.47 -11.77
N TYR A 85 8.23 -2.93 -11.99
CA TYR A 85 8.74 -2.59 -13.30
C TYR A 85 10.01 -3.37 -13.58
N MET A 86 10.25 -3.66 -14.85
CA MET A 86 11.45 -4.34 -15.30
C MET A 86 12.06 -3.59 -16.48
N ASP A 87 13.38 -3.48 -16.50
CA ASP A 87 14.13 -2.92 -17.63
C ASP A 87 14.59 -4.02 -18.61
N SER A 88 15.33 -3.64 -19.66
CA SER A 88 15.89 -4.60 -20.63
C SER A 88 17.02 -5.47 -20.09
N ASN A 89 17.56 -5.17 -18.90
CA ASN A 89 18.65 -5.91 -18.25
C ASN A 89 18.14 -6.84 -17.16
N ASP A 90 16.82 -7.08 -17.10
CA ASP A 90 16.13 -7.86 -16.06
C ASP A 90 16.23 -7.23 -14.64
N THR A 91 16.59 -5.95 -14.53
CA THR A 91 16.56 -5.22 -13.26
C THR A 91 15.12 -4.92 -12.90
N THR A 92 14.70 -5.36 -11.71
CA THR A 92 13.32 -5.17 -11.21
C THR A 92 13.27 -4.01 -10.22
N LEU A 93 12.47 -2.99 -10.53
CA LEU A 93 12.13 -1.91 -9.61
C LEU A 93 10.75 -2.15 -9.00
N PHE A 94 10.71 -2.32 -7.69
CA PHE A 94 9.47 -2.35 -6.92
C PHE A 94 9.10 -0.94 -6.53
N VAL A 95 7.85 -0.56 -6.76
CA VAL A 95 7.33 0.78 -6.44
C VAL A 95 6.08 0.62 -5.60
N THR A 96 6.07 1.24 -4.43
CA THR A 96 5.00 1.14 -3.44
C THR A 96 4.63 2.53 -2.92
N TYR A 97 3.36 2.89 -2.96
CA TYR A 97 2.82 4.03 -2.23
C TYR A 97 2.35 3.58 -0.84
N LEU A 98 2.85 4.27 0.19
CA LEU A 98 2.48 4.06 1.58
C LEU A 98 1.56 5.22 2.00
N PRO A 99 0.27 4.97 2.34
CA PRO A 99 -0.68 6.01 2.73
C PRO A 99 -0.47 6.47 4.20
N PHE A 100 0.79 6.56 4.63
CA PHE A 100 1.20 6.89 5.99
C PHE A 100 2.29 7.97 5.91
N PRO A 101 1.91 9.26 5.74
CA PRO A 101 2.88 10.34 5.58
C PRO A 101 3.75 10.55 6.82
N ASP A 102 3.20 10.28 8.01
CA ASP A 102 3.90 10.39 9.29
C ASP A 102 5.06 9.37 9.44
N ASP A 103 5.09 8.33 8.61
CA ASP A 103 6.14 7.31 8.64
C ASP A 103 7.40 7.74 7.89
N TYR A 104 7.37 8.82 7.08
CA TYR A 104 8.51 9.22 6.23
C TYR A 104 9.82 9.36 7.02
N ASP A 105 9.82 10.15 8.09
CA ASP A 105 11.02 10.40 8.90
C ASP A 105 11.53 9.08 9.52
N SER A 106 10.62 8.25 10.03
CA SER A 106 10.96 6.95 10.60
C SER A 106 11.56 5.99 9.56
N LEU A 107 11.10 6.05 8.31
CA LEU A 107 11.60 5.20 7.22
C LEU A 107 13.01 5.60 6.79
N ILE A 108 13.28 6.91 6.66
CA ILE A 108 14.62 7.38 6.27
C ILE A 108 15.65 7.23 7.39
N GLU A 109 15.24 7.30 8.66
CA GLU A 109 16.12 7.06 9.82
C GLU A 109 16.63 5.60 9.88
N GLN A 110 15.91 4.66 9.28
CA GLN A 110 16.30 3.25 9.22
C GLN A 110 17.23 2.91 8.06
N LEU A 111 17.55 3.88 7.20
CA LEU A 111 18.46 3.69 6.08
C LEU A 111 19.91 3.75 6.54
N GLU A 112 20.69 2.74 6.17
CA GLU A 112 22.15 2.78 6.26
C GLU A 112 22.74 3.53 5.06
N ASN A 113 23.72 4.40 5.36
CA ASN A 113 24.43 5.23 4.39
C ASN A 113 23.47 6.01 3.45
N PRO A 114 22.56 6.82 4.01
CA PRO A 114 21.58 7.52 3.19
C PRO A 114 22.25 8.56 2.28
N GLU A 115 21.77 8.64 1.05
CA GLU A 115 22.14 9.63 0.04
C GLU A 115 20.86 10.25 -0.53
N THR A 116 20.92 11.53 -0.85
CA THR A 116 19.77 12.29 -1.34
C THR A 116 19.84 12.50 -2.85
N PHE A 117 18.75 12.19 -3.53
CA PHE A 117 18.54 12.39 -4.97
C PHE A 117 17.33 13.30 -5.15
N GLY A 118 17.54 14.62 -5.28
CA GLY A 118 16.43 15.58 -5.29
C GLY A 118 15.69 15.60 -3.94
N ASP A 119 14.39 15.32 -3.96
CA ASP A 119 13.55 15.22 -2.74
C ASP A 119 13.46 13.78 -2.18
N THR A 120 14.20 12.85 -2.78
CA THR A 120 14.20 11.44 -2.42
C THR A 120 15.42 11.09 -1.58
N VAL A 121 15.24 10.32 -0.51
CA VAL A 121 16.33 9.79 0.31
C VAL A 121 16.45 8.29 0.05
N CYS A 122 17.62 7.86 -0.40
CA CYS A 122 17.93 6.47 -0.72
C CYS A 122 18.96 5.92 0.24
N GLY A 123 18.88 4.64 0.57
CA GLY A 123 19.88 3.98 1.40
C GLY A 123 19.67 2.47 1.39
N LYS A 124 20.46 1.78 2.20
CA LYS A 124 20.26 0.35 2.41
C LYS A 124 19.29 0.13 3.56
N GLU A 125 18.23 -0.64 3.33
CA GLU A 125 17.33 -1.03 4.42
C GLU A 125 17.99 -2.06 5.35
N VAL A 126 17.72 -1.92 6.64
CA VAL A 126 18.11 -2.91 7.65
C VAL A 126 16.88 -3.76 7.99
N LEU A 127 16.60 -4.76 7.14
CA LEU A 127 15.47 -5.69 7.38
C LEU A 127 15.76 -6.71 8.49
N ASP A 128 17.03 -7.01 8.75
CA ASP A 128 17.48 -7.98 9.75
C ASP A 128 18.77 -7.51 10.43
N ASN A 129 19.07 -8.06 11.62
CA ASN A 129 20.33 -7.87 12.36
C ASN A 129 21.62 -8.26 11.59
N GLN A 130 21.48 -8.73 10.34
CA GLN A 130 22.58 -9.10 9.46
C GLN A 130 22.92 -8.00 8.44
N GLY A 131 22.25 -6.84 8.47
CA GLY A 131 22.53 -5.71 7.57
C GLY A 131 22.32 -6.06 6.09
N ARG A 132 21.46 -7.03 5.80
CA ARG A 132 21.10 -7.48 4.44
C ARG A 132 19.66 -7.06 4.15
N GLY A 133 19.47 -5.82 3.72
CA GLY A 133 18.24 -5.40 3.06
C GLY A 133 18.52 -4.82 1.67
N PRO A 134 17.47 -4.67 0.85
CA PRO A 134 17.58 -4.08 -0.47
C PRO A 134 17.99 -2.61 -0.37
N LEU A 135 18.49 -2.08 -1.48
CA LEU A 135 18.51 -0.63 -1.63
C LEU A 135 17.07 -0.15 -1.78
N ALA A 136 16.71 0.85 -1.02
CA ALA A 136 15.39 1.46 -1.05
C ALA A 136 15.51 2.98 -1.07
N CYS A 137 14.52 3.63 -1.68
CA CYS A 137 14.38 5.07 -1.63
C CYS A 137 13.00 5.45 -1.14
N TYR A 138 12.94 6.52 -0.37
CA TYR A 138 11.73 7.10 0.17
C TYR A 138 11.58 8.54 -0.30
N THR A 139 10.38 8.87 -0.76
CA THR A 139 10.02 10.24 -1.17
C THR A 139 8.70 10.60 -0.53
N ALA A 140 8.65 11.70 0.22
CA ALA A 140 7.39 12.25 0.67
C ALA A 140 6.58 12.72 -0.55
N VAL A 141 5.38 12.18 -0.75
CA VAL A 141 4.52 12.49 -1.90
C VAL A 141 3.09 12.69 -1.44
N ARG A 142 2.55 13.90 -1.64
CA ARG A 142 1.16 14.22 -1.29
C ARG A 142 0.80 13.75 0.12
N GLU A 143 -0.21 12.90 0.27
CA GLU A 143 -0.70 12.36 1.55
C GLU A 143 -0.06 10.99 1.90
N GLY A 144 1.17 10.75 1.47
CA GLY A 144 1.86 9.49 1.74
C GLY A 144 3.35 9.52 1.39
N VAL A 145 3.92 8.32 1.27
CA VAL A 145 5.34 8.11 0.99
C VAL A 145 5.48 7.15 -0.18
N LEU A 146 6.26 7.53 -1.19
CA LEU A 146 6.66 6.63 -2.25
C LEU A 146 7.91 5.89 -1.79
N ARG A 147 7.81 4.57 -1.71
CA ARG A 147 8.93 3.66 -1.52
C ARG A 147 9.27 3.00 -2.85
N THR A 148 10.51 3.11 -3.27
CA THR A 148 11.06 2.25 -4.32
C THR A 148 12.09 1.31 -3.71
N SER A 149 12.23 0.11 -4.28
CA SER A 149 13.31 -0.81 -3.89
C SER A 149 13.75 -1.67 -5.07
N THR A 150 14.99 -2.10 -5.06
CA THR A 150 15.55 -3.00 -6.08
C THR A 150 16.30 -4.17 -5.45
N VAL A 151 16.35 -5.28 -6.16
CA VAL A 151 17.22 -6.44 -5.88
C VAL A 151 17.78 -6.87 -7.25
N PRO A 152 19.11 -7.02 -7.45
CA PRO A 152 20.21 -7.03 -6.48
C PRO A 152 21.18 -5.83 -6.56
N GLU A 153 20.77 -4.67 -7.10
CA GLU A 153 21.68 -3.54 -7.41
C GLU A 153 22.64 -3.15 -6.28
N ASP A 154 23.87 -2.80 -6.66
CA ASP A 154 24.97 -2.51 -5.74
C ASP A 154 25.15 -1.00 -5.45
N THR A 155 24.45 -0.11 -6.16
CA THR A 155 24.67 1.34 -6.06
C THR A 155 23.38 2.12 -5.82
N LEU A 156 23.44 3.16 -4.97
CA LEU A 156 22.30 4.04 -4.70
C LEU A 156 21.83 4.80 -5.94
N ALA A 157 22.74 5.13 -6.86
CA ALA A 157 22.37 5.78 -8.13
C ALA A 157 21.51 4.88 -9.04
N ALA A 158 21.70 3.56 -8.98
CA ALA A 158 20.91 2.61 -9.78
C ALA A 158 19.43 2.55 -9.36
N ILE A 159 19.09 3.01 -8.15
CA ILE A 159 17.70 3.16 -7.70
C ILE A 159 17.25 4.62 -7.63
N GLY A 160 18.13 5.54 -7.25
CA GLY A 160 17.83 6.96 -7.12
C GLY A 160 17.41 7.60 -8.44
N ASN A 161 18.15 7.35 -9.52
CA ASN A 161 17.83 7.93 -10.84
C ASN A 161 16.48 7.41 -11.38
N PRO A 162 16.22 6.08 -11.43
CA PRO A 162 14.91 5.59 -11.87
C PRO A 162 13.75 6.06 -10.98
N THR A 163 14.00 6.26 -9.68
CA THR A 163 12.98 6.80 -8.76
C THR A 163 12.58 8.24 -9.15
N GLN A 164 13.56 9.09 -9.51
CA GLN A 164 13.27 10.43 -10.00
C GLN A 164 12.47 10.40 -11.31
N GLU A 165 12.84 9.51 -12.24
CA GLU A 165 12.13 9.35 -13.52
C GLU A 165 10.68 8.89 -13.30
N PHE A 166 10.47 7.94 -12.39
CA PHE A 166 9.14 7.49 -12.01
C PHE A 166 8.29 8.64 -11.45
N ILE A 167 8.82 9.40 -10.48
CA ILE A 167 8.12 10.54 -9.88
C ILE A 167 7.78 11.59 -10.94
N ALA A 168 8.69 11.85 -11.88
CA ALA A 168 8.45 12.79 -12.97
C ALA A 168 7.35 12.33 -13.95
N ALA A 169 7.21 11.01 -14.14
CA ALA A 169 6.17 10.39 -14.95
C ALA A 169 4.82 10.28 -14.21
N TRP A 170 4.84 10.17 -12.88
CA TRP A 170 3.67 10.02 -12.04
C TRP A 170 3.08 11.38 -11.61
N LYS A 171 2.27 11.96 -12.49
CA LYS A 171 1.60 13.26 -12.32
C LYS A 171 0.08 13.14 -12.25
#